data_AF-I2GR01-F1
#
_entry.id   AF-I2GR01-F1
#
_cell.length_a   1.000
_cell.length_b   1.000
_cell.length_c   1.000
_cell.angle_alpha   90.00
_cell.angle_beta   90.00
_cell.angle_gamma   90.00
#
_symmetry.space_group_name_H-M   'P 1'
#
loop_
_entity.id
_entity.type
_entity.pdbx_description
1 polymer ?
#
loop_
_entity_poly.entity_id
_entity_poly.type
_entity_poly.pdbx_seq_one_letter_code
_entity_poly.pdbx_strand_id
1 'polypeptide(L)'
;MFVSVFKIKAIPVLLSVVLVTKVFGQTTQPASLTTASKPVLEPSGAPAPPFSSVPSSLTTLGLPSMQSLGLEKSSGDGSALGSVQDLGLKLKEFKKKRSEKKSKKKLLKTEYEGLPMVKAYTKFGSGDRTVVEEFYVLRNNDQKPMPYVKDVYRYYQKSGRVTNAVPRDQGEGLLLHGPYKRFQNGELIEEGFYYVGMKDGRWERYDAKFMLIDKSRWYRGIPADSRVTYHDSAHKNVKEIIPIEYGKVQGTYMAFHENGLLSEEGKYENGVKVGRWTEYYPTNQVGRRRRKLTQYARDQWDTEFEPYVITEWDEKGKVIYERPKEKVVEEEETDN
;
A
#
# COMPACT_ATOMS: atom_id res chain seq x y z
N MET A 1 -37.43 49.61 41.12
CA MET A 1 -36.12 50.26 41.29
C MET A 1 -35.02 49.21 41.12
N PHE A 2 -33.90 49.61 40.52
CA PHE A 2 -32.69 48.85 40.15
C PHE A 2 -32.70 48.08 38.82
N VAL A 3 -32.36 48.84 37.78
CA VAL A 3 -31.81 48.37 36.50
C VAL A 3 -30.32 48.05 36.72
N SER A 4 -29.89 46.82 36.43
CA SER A 4 -28.48 46.41 36.48
C SER A 4 -27.86 46.53 35.09
N VAL A 5 -26.92 47.47 34.95
CA VAL A 5 -26.18 47.76 33.72
C VAL A 5 -24.86 46.99 33.75
N PHE A 6 -24.71 45.98 32.90
CA PHE A 6 -23.43 45.30 32.68
C PHE A 6 -22.54 46.13 31.74
N LYS A 7 -21.44 46.69 32.28
CA LYS A 7 -20.36 47.31 31.51
C LYS A 7 -19.41 46.23 30.96
N ILE A 8 -19.29 46.17 29.64
CA ILE A 8 -18.30 45.36 28.92
C ILE A 8 -16.96 46.13 28.95
N LYS A 9 -15.93 45.54 29.56
CA LYS A 9 -14.54 46.05 29.49
C LYS A 9 -13.88 45.52 28.21
N ALA A 10 -13.46 46.43 27.34
CA ALA A 10 -12.61 46.14 26.19
C ALA A 10 -11.17 45.84 26.64
N ILE A 11 -10.60 44.76 26.11
CA ILE A 11 -9.20 44.37 26.31
C ILE A 11 -8.44 44.79 25.04
N PRO A 12 -7.40 45.64 25.11
CA PRO A 12 -6.62 46.00 23.93
C PRO A 12 -5.60 44.89 23.58
N VAL A 13 -5.65 44.45 22.32
CA VAL A 13 -4.70 43.52 21.71
C VAL A 13 -3.47 44.31 21.26
N LEU A 14 -2.30 44.04 21.86
CA LEU A 14 -1.01 44.57 21.45
C LEU A 14 -0.43 43.70 20.32
N LEU A 15 -0.46 44.24 19.10
CA LEU A 15 0.15 43.67 17.91
C LEU A 15 1.65 44.02 17.90
N SER A 16 2.51 43.06 18.21
CA SER A 16 3.97 43.22 18.06
C SER A 16 4.40 42.76 16.66
N VAL A 17 4.78 43.73 15.83
CA VAL A 17 5.37 43.54 14.51
C VAL A 17 6.86 43.26 14.70
N VAL A 18 7.32 42.05 14.37
CA VAL A 18 8.74 41.72 14.28
C VAL A 18 9.15 41.79 12.81
N LEU A 19 9.96 42.79 12.51
CA LEU A 19 10.63 43.00 11.23
C LEU A 19 11.87 42.08 11.18
N VAL A 20 11.87 41.07 10.31
CA VAL A 20 13.08 40.27 10.04
C VAL A 20 13.73 40.79 8.76
N THR A 21 14.88 41.42 8.93
CA THR A 21 15.77 41.89 7.87
C THR A 21 16.51 40.70 7.23
N LYS A 22 16.43 40.61 5.90
CA LYS A 22 17.26 39.70 5.09
C LYS A 22 18.69 40.25 5.03
N VAL A 23 19.66 39.48 5.49
CA VAL A 23 21.08 39.70 5.20
C VAL A 23 21.49 38.76 4.07
N PHE A 24 21.91 39.33 2.94
CA PHE A 24 22.54 38.65 1.81
C PHE A 24 24.01 38.38 2.16
N GLY A 25 24.39 37.10 2.27
CA GLY A 25 25.77 36.65 2.36
C GLY A 25 26.22 35.99 1.06
N GLN A 26 27.41 36.34 0.61
CA GLN A 26 27.96 36.10 -0.71
C GLN A 26 28.45 34.66 -0.95
N THR A 27 28.26 34.22 -2.19
CA THR A 27 29.12 33.37 -3.04
C THR A 27 30.45 32.90 -2.43
N THR A 28 30.59 31.58 -2.30
CA THR A 28 31.88 30.89 -2.44
C THR A 28 31.71 29.66 -3.33
N GLN A 29 32.60 29.56 -4.33
CA GLN A 29 32.65 28.49 -5.34
C GLN A 29 33.23 27.20 -4.72
N PRO A 30 32.83 26.00 -5.17
CA PRO A 30 33.52 24.77 -4.78
C PRO A 30 34.81 24.57 -5.59
N ALA A 31 35.88 24.27 -4.87
CA ALA A 31 37.18 23.90 -5.40
C ALA A 31 37.13 22.56 -6.15
N SER A 32 37.92 22.51 -7.23
CA SER A 32 38.19 21.38 -8.12
C SER A 32 39.21 20.39 -7.55
N LEU A 33 39.27 19.20 -8.21
CA LEU A 33 40.26 18.09 -8.14
C LEU A 33 39.89 17.03 -7.08
N THR A 34 39.74 15.74 -7.39
CA THR A 34 40.72 14.88 -8.08
C THR A 34 40.03 13.64 -8.64
N THR A 35 40.39 13.27 -9.87
CA THR A 35 40.01 12.05 -10.59
C THR A 35 40.64 10.82 -9.94
N ALA A 36 39.83 9.92 -9.39
CA ALA A 36 40.28 8.59 -8.99
C ALA A 36 40.13 7.61 -10.17
N SER A 37 41.26 7.07 -10.60
CA SER A 37 41.42 6.12 -11.70
C SER A 37 40.78 4.75 -11.38
N LYS A 38 40.10 4.21 -12.40
CA LYS A 38 39.66 2.81 -12.47
C LYS A 38 40.90 1.90 -12.59
N PRO A 39 41.00 0.78 -11.86
CA PRO A 39 42.01 -0.23 -12.17
C PRO A 39 41.65 -0.96 -13.46
N VAL A 40 42.62 -0.98 -14.37
CA VAL A 40 42.67 -1.75 -15.61
C VAL A 40 43.01 -3.20 -15.26
N LEU A 41 42.19 -4.15 -15.72
CA LEU A 41 42.53 -5.57 -15.74
C LEU A 41 43.05 -5.91 -17.14
N GLU A 42 44.30 -6.35 -17.21
CA GLU A 42 44.92 -6.92 -18.42
C GLU A 42 44.34 -8.31 -18.73
N PRO A 43 44.18 -8.68 -20.01
CA PRO A 43 43.78 -10.02 -20.42
C PRO A 43 45.00 -10.95 -20.54
N SER A 44 45.10 -11.94 -19.66
CA SER A 44 46.02 -13.08 -19.79
C SER A 44 45.56 -14.01 -20.91
N GLY A 45 46.48 -14.31 -21.84
CA GLY A 45 46.26 -15.15 -23.00
C GLY A 45 46.55 -16.65 -22.82
N ALA A 46 46.05 -17.40 -23.82
CA ALA A 46 46.36 -18.76 -24.28
C ALA A 46 45.71 -19.97 -23.58
N PRO A 47 45.53 -21.12 -24.27
CA PRO A 47 45.20 -21.33 -25.70
C PRO A 47 43.98 -22.26 -25.92
N ALA A 48 43.42 -22.24 -27.12
CA ALA A 48 42.35 -23.12 -27.59
C ALA A 48 42.84 -24.54 -27.93
N PRO A 49 41.96 -25.56 -27.87
CA PRO A 49 42.03 -26.75 -28.71
C PRO A 49 40.83 -26.84 -29.69
N PRO A 50 40.92 -27.70 -30.73
CA PRO A 50 40.35 -27.43 -32.04
C PRO A 50 38.91 -27.94 -32.22
N PHE A 51 38.27 -27.35 -33.23
CA PHE A 51 37.00 -27.72 -33.83
C PHE A 51 36.92 -29.20 -34.24
N SER A 52 35.79 -29.83 -33.93
CA SER A 52 35.23 -30.92 -34.72
C SER A 52 33.73 -30.73 -34.89
N SER A 53 33.29 -30.69 -36.16
CA SER A 53 31.93 -30.93 -36.69
C SER A 53 31.13 -31.96 -35.87
N VAL A 54 29.80 -31.91 -35.70
CA VAL A 54 28.69 -32.07 -36.68
C VAL A 54 27.33 -31.83 -35.94
N PRO A 55 26.13 -32.04 -36.54
CA PRO A 55 25.33 -31.18 -37.40
C PRO A 55 24.10 -30.54 -36.71
N SER A 56 23.52 -29.56 -37.41
CA SER A 56 22.21 -28.96 -37.15
C SER A 56 21.05 -29.95 -37.28
N SER A 57 20.29 -30.16 -36.21
CA SER A 57 18.82 -30.28 -36.20
C SER A 57 18.35 -30.74 -34.82
N LEU A 58 17.53 -29.93 -34.15
CA LEU A 58 16.51 -30.36 -33.18
C LEU A 58 15.70 -29.13 -32.74
N THR A 59 14.71 -28.78 -33.55
CA THR A 59 13.53 -28.05 -33.10
C THR A 59 12.60 -29.07 -32.44
N THR A 60 12.39 -29.03 -31.13
CA THR A 60 11.25 -29.67 -30.45
C THR A 60 10.95 -28.93 -29.14
N LEU A 61 10.33 -27.76 -29.28
CA LEU A 61 9.35 -27.29 -28.30
C LEU A 61 8.06 -27.08 -29.07
N GLY A 62 7.15 -28.04 -28.89
CA GLY A 62 5.89 -28.13 -29.62
C GLY A 62 5.00 -26.92 -29.39
N LEU A 63 4.89 -26.08 -30.40
CA LEU A 63 3.69 -25.29 -30.68
C LEU A 63 3.13 -25.80 -32.01
N PRO A 64 1.87 -26.27 -32.10
CA PRO A 64 1.31 -26.65 -33.39
C PRO A 64 1.06 -25.38 -34.20
N SER A 65 1.75 -25.26 -35.34
CA SER A 65 1.45 -24.27 -36.36
C SER A 65 0.15 -24.67 -37.06
N MET A 66 -0.72 -23.68 -37.24
CA MET A 66 -2.05 -23.87 -37.80
C MET A 66 -1.96 -23.73 -39.32
N GLN A 67 -1.64 -24.81 -40.03
CA GLN A 67 -1.70 -24.83 -41.49
C GLN A 67 -2.30 -26.14 -42.04
N SER A 68 -3.22 -25.95 -42.98
CA SER A 68 -3.79 -26.88 -43.97
C SER A 68 -4.47 -28.15 -43.46
N LEU A 69 -5.78 -28.04 -43.19
CA LEU A 69 -6.71 -29.15 -43.33
C LEU A 69 -6.89 -29.45 -44.82
N GLY A 70 -6.21 -30.50 -45.30
CA GLY A 70 -6.55 -31.15 -46.55
C GLY A 70 -7.85 -31.95 -46.36
N LEU A 71 -8.85 -31.68 -47.21
CA LEU A 71 -10.02 -32.53 -47.38
C LEU A 71 -9.56 -33.83 -48.05
N GLU A 72 -9.53 -34.93 -47.32
CA GLU A 72 -9.62 -36.25 -47.95
C GLU A 72 -11.09 -36.70 -47.99
N LYS A 73 -11.60 -36.91 -49.21
CA LYS A 73 -12.87 -37.59 -49.46
C LYS A 73 -12.61 -39.10 -49.35
N SER A 74 -13.02 -39.72 -48.25
CA SER A 74 -13.24 -41.17 -48.19
C SER A 74 -14.73 -41.46 -48.14
N SER A 75 -15.24 -42.09 -49.19
CA SER A 75 -16.55 -42.73 -49.26
C SER A 75 -16.59 -43.94 -48.31
N GLY A 76 -17.53 -43.94 -47.37
CA GLY A 76 -17.79 -45.07 -46.47
C GLY A 76 -18.89 -44.74 -45.48
N ASP A 77 -19.98 -45.51 -45.55
CA ASP A 77 -21.26 -45.30 -44.89
C ASP A 77 -21.22 -45.24 -43.35
N GLY A 78 -22.08 -44.38 -42.80
CA GLY A 78 -22.84 -44.70 -41.59
C GLY A 78 -22.13 -44.69 -40.23
N SER A 79 -21.58 -43.54 -39.78
CA SER A 79 -21.64 -43.08 -38.37
C SER A 79 -20.90 -41.73 -38.18
N ALA A 80 -21.26 -40.71 -38.97
CA ALA A 80 -20.66 -39.37 -38.86
C ALA A 80 -21.61 -38.33 -38.21
N LEU A 81 -22.77 -38.76 -37.69
CA LEU A 81 -23.72 -37.86 -37.03
C LEU A 81 -23.34 -37.49 -35.58
N GLY A 82 -22.42 -38.23 -34.95
CA GLY A 82 -21.94 -37.93 -33.60
C GLY A 82 -20.95 -36.75 -33.52
N SER A 83 -20.10 -36.57 -34.53
CA SER A 83 -19.03 -35.56 -34.53
C SER A 83 -19.50 -34.14 -34.89
N VAL A 84 -20.51 -34.02 -35.77
CA VAL A 84 -21.08 -32.71 -36.18
C VAL A 84 -21.95 -32.12 -35.06
N GLN A 85 -22.67 -32.95 -34.33
CA GLN A 85 -23.46 -32.53 -33.17
C GLN A 85 -22.55 -32.06 -32.02
N ASP A 86 -21.42 -32.75 -31.79
CA ASP A 86 -20.39 -32.36 -30.82
C ASP A 86 -19.72 -31.02 -31.18
N LEU A 87 -19.43 -30.78 -32.47
CA LEU A 87 -18.93 -29.47 -32.94
C LEU A 87 -19.95 -28.34 -32.74
N GLY A 88 -21.23 -28.61 -32.97
CA GLY A 88 -22.33 -27.67 -32.74
C GLY A 88 -22.50 -27.31 -31.25
N LEU A 89 -22.36 -28.30 -30.36
CA LEU A 89 -22.38 -28.12 -28.91
C LEU A 89 -21.17 -27.30 -28.43
N LYS A 90 -19.96 -27.63 -28.91
CA LYS A 90 -18.74 -26.85 -28.66
C LYS A 90 -18.88 -25.40 -29.12
N LEU A 91 -19.42 -25.15 -30.32
CA LEU A 91 -19.59 -23.79 -30.83
C LEU A 91 -20.57 -22.96 -29.97
N LYS A 92 -21.67 -23.57 -29.49
CA LYS A 92 -22.60 -22.93 -28.55
C LYS A 92 -21.91 -22.61 -27.22
N GLU A 93 -21.11 -23.55 -26.70
CA GLU A 93 -20.33 -23.35 -25.48
C GLU A 93 -19.29 -22.23 -25.63
N PHE A 94 -18.59 -22.15 -26.77
CA PHE A 94 -17.66 -21.07 -27.09
C PHE A 94 -18.36 -19.70 -27.18
N LYS A 95 -19.52 -19.63 -27.85
CA LYS A 95 -20.32 -18.40 -27.93
C LYS A 95 -20.81 -17.96 -26.56
N LYS A 96 -21.27 -18.90 -25.72
CA LYS A 96 -21.67 -18.66 -24.33
C LYS A 96 -20.49 -18.17 -23.47
N LYS A 97 -19.33 -18.82 -23.53
CA LYS A 97 -18.10 -18.37 -22.86
C LYS A 97 -17.70 -16.96 -23.30
N ARG A 98 -17.87 -16.62 -24.59
CA ARG A 98 -17.56 -15.28 -25.12
C ARG A 98 -18.56 -14.23 -24.65
N SER A 99 -19.86 -14.54 -24.59
CA SER A 99 -20.87 -13.61 -24.06
C SER A 99 -20.69 -13.39 -22.56
N GLU A 100 -20.39 -14.44 -21.79
CA GLU A 100 -20.06 -14.35 -20.37
C GLU A 100 -18.80 -13.52 -20.10
N LYS A 101 -17.75 -13.69 -20.91
CA LYS A 101 -16.55 -12.82 -20.80
C LYS A 101 -16.89 -11.35 -21.10
N LYS A 102 -17.76 -11.08 -22.07
CA LYS A 102 -18.21 -9.72 -22.38
C LYS A 102 -19.06 -9.13 -21.26
N SER A 103 -19.99 -9.90 -20.68
CA SER A 103 -20.82 -9.42 -19.56
C SER A 103 -19.95 -9.15 -18.33
N LYS A 104 -19.04 -10.05 -17.96
CA LYS A 104 -18.08 -9.84 -16.87
C LYS A 104 -17.24 -8.57 -17.06
N LYS A 105 -16.74 -8.30 -18.28
CA LYS A 105 -16.01 -7.05 -18.58
C LYS A 105 -16.87 -5.78 -18.42
N LYS A 106 -18.16 -5.85 -18.77
CA LYS A 106 -19.10 -4.73 -18.56
C LYS A 106 -19.39 -4.51 -17.08
N LEU A 107 -19.53 -5.59 -16.31
CA LEU A 107 -19.72 -5.55 -14.87
C LEU A 107 -18.50 -4.93 -14.18
N LEU A 108 -17.28 -5.39 -14.49
CA LEU A 108 -16.03 -4.82 -13.94
C LEU A 108 -15.83 -3.31 -14.19
N LYS A 109 -16.54 -2.72 -15.16
CA LYS A 109 -16.52 -1.27 -15.41
C LYS A 109 -17.47 -0.49 -14.50
N THR A 110 -18.49 -1.17 -13.95
CA THR A 110 -19.62 -0.58 -13.22
C THR A 110 -19.60 -0.98 -11.74
N GLU A 111 -19.15 -2.19 -11.44
CA GLU A 111 -19.17 -2.79 -10.10
C GLU A 111 -17.87 -3.58 -9.84
N TYR A 112 -17.45 -3.60 -8.58
CA TYR A 112 -16.34 -4.39 -8.11
C TYR A 112 -16.80 -5.14 -6.85
N GLU A 113 -16.58 -6.46 -6.79
CA GLU A 113 -17.04 -7.29 -5.67
C GLU A 113 -18.54 -7.10 -5.30
N GLY A 114 -19.39 -6.82 -6.31
CA GLY A 114 -20.84 -6.62 -6.15
C GLY A 114 -21.28 -5.23 -5.68
N LEU A 115 -20.34 -4.29 -5.47
CA LEU A 115 -20.66 -2.92 -5.10
C LEU A 115 -20.51 -1.97 -6.31
N PRO A 116 -21.50 -1.08 -6.54
CA PRO A 116 -21.45 -0.16 -7.66
C PRO A 116 -20.44 0.97 -7.43
N MET A 117 -19.72 1.35 -8.49
CA MET A 117 -18.69 2.37 -8.46
C MET A 117 -18.83 3.40 -9.58
N VAL A 118 -18.26 4.57 -9.36
CA VAL A 118 -18.24 5.69 -10.31
C VAL A 118 -16.80 6.08 -10.57
N LYS A 119 -16.42 6.19 -11.86
CA LYS A 119 -15.08 6.64 -12.25
C LYS A 119 -14.92 8.13 -11.91
N ALA A 120 -13.79 8.45 -11.31
CA ALA A 120 -13.32 9.81 -11.07
C ALA A 120 -11.84 9.91 -11.47
N TYR A 121 -11.36 11.13 -11.61
CA TYR A 121 -9.93 11.38 -11.84
C TYR A 121 -9.53 12.68 -11.16
N THR A 122 -8.27 12.74 -10.78
CA THR A 122 -7.64 13.94 -10.23
C THR A 122 -6.37 14.22 -11.04
N LYS A 123 -6.09 15.50 -11.24
CA LYS A 123 -4.85 15.95 -11.86
C LYS A 123 -4.32 17.09 -11.03
N PHE A 124 -3.07 16.98 -10.59
CA PHE A 124 -2.40 18.02 -9.84
C PHE A 124 -0.93 18.11 -10.22
N GLY A 125 -0.31 19.26 -9.92
CA GLY A 125 1.03 19.58 -10.41
C GLY A 125 1.02 20.28 -11.77
N SER A 126 2.21 20.66 -12.24
CA SER A 126 2.44 21.34 -13.51
C SER A 126 3.78 20.88 -14.09
N GLY A 127 3.89 20.84 -15.43
CA GLY A 127 5.08 20.38 -16.15
C GLY A 127 5.47 18.94 -15.78
N ASP A 128 6.75 18.72 -15.51
CA ASP A 128 7.36 17.41 -15.18
C ASP A 128 7.07 16.92 -13.76
N ARG A 129 6.12 17.54 -13.04
CA ARG A 129 5.62 17.04 -11.76
C ARG A 129 4.11 16.82 -11.80
N THR A 130 3.57 16.60 -12.99
CA THR A 130 2.15 16.37 -13.18
C THR A 130 1.81 14.96 -12.72
N VAL A 131 0.92 14.84 -11.75
CA VAL A 131 0.37 13.57 -11.28
C VAL A 131 -1.09 13.48 -11.69
N VAL A 132 -1.44 12.38 -12.34
CA VAL A 132 -2.82 12.06 -12.73
C VAL A 132 -3.21 10.78 -12.03
N GLU A 133 -4.29 10.80 -11.26
CA GLU A 133 -4.84 9.60 -10.64
C GLU A 133 -6.17 9.28 -11.32
N GLU A 134 -6.27 8.07 -11.86
CA GLU A 134 -7.54 7.51 -12.33
C GLU A 134 -8.03 6.50 -11.30
N PHE A 135 -9.23 6.72 -10.77
CA PHE A 135 -9.75 5.88 -9.71
C PHE A 135 -11.27 5.80 -9.77
N TYR A 136 -11.81 4.95 -8.90
CA TYR A 136 -13.23 4.74 -8.79
C TYR A 136 -13.63 4.96 -7.34
N VAL A 137 -14.80 5.55 -7.16
CA VAL A 137 -15.39 5.81 -5.85
C VAL A 137 -16.65 4.99 -5.68
N LEU A 138 -16.92 4.60 -4.45
CA LEU A 138 -18.13 3.88 -4.09
C LEU A 138 -19.35 4.78 -4.35
N ARG A 139 -20.34 4.26 -5.08
CA ARG A 139 -21.53 5.05 -5.45
C ARG A 139 -22.43 5.34 -4.25
N ASN A 140 -22.58 4.37 -3.35
CA ASN A 140 -23.35 4.48 -2.12
C ASN A 140 -22.39 4.37 -0.93
N ASN A 141 -22.26 5.42 -0.12
CA ASN A 141 -21.29 5.48 0.97
C ASN A 141 -21.73 4.73 2.26
N ASP A 142 -22.64 3.75 2.13
CA ASP A 142 -23.23 3.04 3.27
C ASP A 142 -22.26 2.04 3.90
N GLN A 143 -21.33 1.52 3.10
CA GLN A 143 -20.36 0.52 3.53
C GLN A 143 -19.23 1.17 4.34
N LYS A 144 -18.88 0.54 5.46
CA LYS A 144 -17.78 0.98 6.32
C LYS A 144 -16.54 0.09 6.10
N PRO A 145 -15.33 0.69 6.08
CA PRO A 145 -14.09 -0.08 6.05
C PRO A 145 -13.97 -0.94 7.31
N MET A 146 -13.07 -1.92 7.27
CA MET A 146 -12.76 -2.76 8.42
C MET A 146 -12.23 -1.89 9.59
N PRO A 147 -12.73 -2.08 10.83
CA PRO A 147 -12.41 -1.19 11.95
C PRO A 147 -10.93 -1.09 12.33
N TYR A 148 -10.12 -2.08 11.93
CA TYR A 148 -8.70 -2.16 12.23
C TYR A 148 -7.79 -1.62 11.12
N VAL A 149 -8.30 -1.42 9.91
CA VAL A 149 -7.49 -0.88 8.81
C VAL A 149 -7.34 0.63 8.99
N LYS A 150 -6.10 1.10 9.08
CA LYS A 150 -5.79 2.53 9.24
C LYS A 150 -5.72 3.26 7.90
N ASP A 151 -5.18 2.59 6.89
CA ASP A 151 -4.99 3.15 5.56
C ASP A 151 -6.29 3.05 4.75
N VAL A 152 -7.20 3.97 5.05
CA VAL A 152 -8.49 4.11 4.36
C VAL A 152 -8.44 5.32 3.45
N TYR A 153 -8.40 5.06 2.14
CA TYR A 153 -8.31 6.08 1.10
C TYR A 153 -9.68 6.67 0.77
N ARG A 154 -9.72 8.00 0.77
CA ARG A 154 -10.91 8.80 0.51
C ARG A 154 -10.63 9.85 -0.55
N TYR A 155 -11.64 10.12 -1.36
CA TYR A 155 -11.64 11.21 -2.32
C TYR A 155 -12.47 12.38 -1.81
N TYR A 156 -11.84 13.54 -1.73
CA TYR A 156 -12.50 14.78 -1.34
C TYR A 156 -12.78 15.63 -2.56
N GLN A 157 -14.06 15.74 -2.94
CA GLN A 157 -14.49 16.50 -4.12
C GLN A 157 -14.09 17.98 -4.06
N LYS A 158 -14.13 18.59 -2.87
CA LYS A 158 -13.79 20.02 -2.70
C LYS A 158 -12.32 20.33 -2.99
N SER A 159 -11.41 19.44 -2.58
CA SER A 159 -9.97 19.62 -2.85
C SER A 159 -9.51 18.93 -4.13
N GLY A 160 -10.30 18.01 -4.68
CA GLY A 160 -9.89 17.19 -5.80
C GLY A 160 -8.67 16.32 -5.47
N ARG A 161 -8.58 15.82 -4.23
CA ARG A 161 -7.45 14.99 -3.78
C ARG A 161 -7.90 13.66 -3.22
N VAL A 162 -7.13 12.62 -3.51
CA VAL A 162 -7.22 11.30 -2.88
C VAL A 162 -6.21 11.25 -1.73
N THR A 163 -6.67 11.00 -0.51
CA THR A 163 -5.81 10.91 0.67
C THR A 163 -6.32 9.83 1.62
N ASN A 164 -5.40 9.18 2.34
CA ASN A 164 -5.75 8.34 3.50
C ASN A 164 -6.00 9.18 4.77
N ALA A 165 -5.38 10.36 4.86
CA ALA A 165 -5.62 11.30 5.95
C ALA A 165 -7.02 11.90 5.84
N VAL A 166 -7.71 12.01 6.97
CA VAL A 166 -9.01 12.70 7.11
C VAL A 166 -8.74 14.18 7.38
N PRO A 167 -8.93 15.10 6.40
CA PRO A 167 -8.83 16.53 6.62
C PRO A 167 -9.99 16.98 7.51
N ARG A 168 -9.71 17.79 8.53
CA ARG A 168 -10.75 18.27 9.47
C ARG A 168 -11.83 19.12 8.79
N ASP A 169 -11.49 19.77 7.67
CA ASP A 169 -12.33 20.83 7.09
C ASP A 169 -13.19 20.39 5.89
N GLN A 170 -13.01 19.15 5.40
CA GLN A 170 -13.53 18.75 4.08
C GLN A 170 -14.72 17.79 4.11
N GLY A 171 -15.29 17.51 5.29
CA GLY A 171 -16.46 16.65 5.46
C GLY A 171 -16.17 15.15 5.28
N GLU A 172 -17.20 14.35 5.01
CA GLU A 172 -17.05 12.92 4.74
C GLU A 172 -16.61 12.71 3.28
N GLY A 173 -15.33 12.38 3.07
CA GLY A 173 -14.81 12.02 1.76
C GLY A 173 -15.37 10.69 1.25
N LEU A 174 -15.50 10.56 -0.07
CA LEU A 174 -16.01 9.36 -0.75
C LEU A 174 -14.97 8.24 -0.69
N LEU A 175 -15.38 7.03 -0.32
CA LEU A 175 -14.48 5.89 -0.26
C LEU A 175 -14.06 5.43 -1.65
N LEU A 176 -12.76 5.16 -1.83
CA LEU A 176 -12.26 4.57 -3.07
C LEU A 176 -12.75 3.12 -3.20
N HIS A 177 -13.17 2.71 -4.38
CA HIS A 177 -13.65 1.35 -4.61
C HIS A 177 -13.54 1.00 -6.09
N GLY A 178 -12.83 -0.08 -6.40
CA GLY A 178 -12.53 -0.53 -7.76
C GLY A 178 -11.08 -0.27 -8.19
N PRO A 179 -10.79 -0.28 -9.50
CA PRO A 179 -9.44 -0.15 -10.00
C PRO A 179 -8.86 1.26 -9.76
N TYR A 180 -7.56 1.33 -9.52
CA TYR A 180 -6.80 2.54 -9.29
C TYR A 180 -5.55 2.52 -10.16
N LYS A 181 -5.24 3.66 -10.78
CA LYS A 181 -4.01 3.90 -11.53
C LYS A 181 -3.48 5.27 -11.23
N ARG A 182 -2.18 5.37 -10.99
CA ARG A 182 -1.47 6.63 -10.79
C ARG A 182 -0.43 6.80 -11.86
N PHE A 183 -0.47 7.95 -12.51
CA PHE A 183 0.48 8.36 -13.53
C PHE A 183 1.29 9.56 -13.04
N GLN A 184 2.58 9.55 -13.32
CA GLN A 184 3.47 10.68 -13.10
C GLN A 184 4.09 11.05 -14.45
N ASN A 185 3.88 12.28 -14.91
CA ASN A 185 4.32 12.75 -16.23
C ASN A 185 3.81 11.90 -17.41
N GLY A 186 2.66 11.24 -17.23
CA GLY A 186 2.09 10.33 -18.23
C GLY A 186 2.58 8.89 -18.14
N GLU A 187 3.59 8.60 -17.32
CA GLU A 187 4.09 7.24 -17.07
C GLU A 187 3.31 6.59 -15.93
N LEU A 188 2.90 5.33 -16.10
CA LEU A 188 2.20 4.58 -15.05
C LEU A 188 3.19 4.19 -13.96
N ILE A 189 2.94 4.66 -12.73
CA ILE A 189 3.82 4.40 -11.59
C ILE A 189 3.20 3.45 -10.56
N GLU A 190 1.87 3.39 -10.46
CA GLU A 190 1.19 2.51 -9.50
C GLU A 190 -0.16 2.08 -10.07
N GLU A 191 -0.47 0.79 -9.96
CA GLU A 191 -1.81 0.27 -10.21
C GLU A 191 -2.25 -0.72 -9.16
N GLY A 192 -3.56 -0.80 -8.95
CA GLY A 192 -4.14 -1.73 -8.01
C GLY A 192 -5.65 -1.62 -7.92
N PHE A 193 -6.21 -2.15 -6.85
CA PHE A 193 -7.64 -2.10 -6.57
C PHE A 193 -7.88 -1.63 -5.15
N TYR A 194 -8.97 -0.91 -4.96
CA TYR A 194 -9.49 -0.56 -3.64
C TYR A 194 -10.81 -1.27 -3.40
N TYR A 195 -11.05 -1.65 -2.16
CA TYR A 195 -12.34 -2.12 -1.69
C TYR A 195 -12.76 -1.28 -0.48
N VAL A 196 -13.75 -0.40 -0.67
CA VAL A 196 -14.34 0.41 0.42
C VAL A 196 -13.26 1.21 1.17
N GLY A 197 -12.39 1.85 0.41
CA GLY A 197 -11.26 2.66 0.85
C GLY A 197 -9.99 1.87 1.20
N MET A 198 -10.05 0.54 1.26
CA MET A 198 -8.90 -0.29 1.68
C MET A 198 -8.19 -0.88 0.46
N LYS A 199 -6.86 -1.03 0.48
CA LYS A 199 -6.13 -1.68 -0.62
C LYS A 199 -6.58 -3.13 -0.79
N ASP A 200 -6.83 -3.56 -2.01
CA ASP A 200 -7.31 -4.90 -2.31
C ASP A 200 -6.67 -5.47 -3.58
N GLY A 201 -6.67 -6.79 -3.68
CA GLY A 201 -6.15 -7.51 -4.84
C GLY A 201 -4.65 -7.29 -5.04
N ARG A 202 -4.22 -7.28 -6.31
CA ARG A 202 -2.81 -7.11 -6.64
C ARG A 202 -2.48 -5.63 -6.76
N TRP A 203 -1.35 -5.24 -6.16
CA TRP A 203 -0.76 -3.91 -6.28
C TRP A 203 0.61 -4.02 -6.95
N GLU A 204 0.81 -3.22 -7.98
CA GLU A 204 2.04 -3.19 -8.76
C GLU A 204 2.55 -1.74 -8.81
N ARG A 205 3.85 -1.57 -8.57
CA ARG A 205 4.54 -0.28 -8.65
C ARG A 205 5.65 -0.37 -9.67
N TYR A 206 5.74 0.65 -10.51
CA TYR A 206 6.68 0.70 -11.61
C TYR A 206 7.62 1.90 -11.48
N ASP A 207 8.78 1.78 -12.12
CA ASP A 207 9.71 2.87 -12.35
C ASP A 207 9.27 3.70 -13.57
N ALA A 208 9.92 4.86 -13.79
CA ALA A 208 9.71 5.71 -14.97
C ALA A 208 9.87 4.93 -16.30
N LYS A 209 10.78 3.95 -16.32
CA LYS A 209 11.03 3.06 -17.46
C LYS A 209 10.01 1.91 -17.59
N PHE A 210 8.91 1.96 -16.84
CA PHE A 210 7.89 0.91 -16.77
C PHE A 210 8.41 -0.45 -16.27
N MET A 211 9.52 -0.44 -15.53
CA MET A 211 10.07 -1.64 -14.90
C MET A 211 9.35 -1.91 -13.57
N LEU A 212 8.90 -3.14 -13.34
CA LEU A 212 8.23 -3.53 -12.10
C LEU A 212 9.22 -3.45 -10.92
N ILE A 213 8.95 -2.54 -9.98
CA ILE A 213 9.75 -2.37 -8.75
C ILE A 213 9.23 -3.27 -7.65
N ASP A 214 7.91 -3.28 -7.47
CA ASP A 214 7.26 -3.88 -6.31
C ASP A 214 5.93 -4.50 -6.71
N LYS A 215 5.62 -5.64 -6.10
CA LYS A 215 4.42 -6.42 -6.41
C LYS A 215 3.91 -7.06 -5.14
N SER A 216 2.99 -6.35 -4.50
CA SER A 216 2.32 -6.81 -3.28
C SER A 216 0.92 -7.33 -3.58
N ARG A 217 0.43 -8.21 -2.71
CA ARG A 217 -0.94 -8.70 -2.75
C ARG A 217 -1.62 -8.29 -1.45
N TRP A 218 -2.77 -7.68 -1.58
CA TRP A 218 -3.58 -7.19 -0.49
C TRP A 218 -4.94 -7.88 -0.50
N TYR A 219 -5.52 -7.99 0.69
CA TYR A 219 -6.88 -8.44 0.89
C TYR A 219 -7.54 -7.48 1.88
N ARG A 220 -8.43 -6.62 1.37
CA ARG A 220 -9.22 -5.69 2.19
C ARG A 220 -8.40 -4.86 3.21
N GLY A 221 -7.22 -4.39 2.81
CA GLY A 221 -6.37 -3.49 3.58
C GLY A 221 -5.28 -4.15 4.41
N ILE A 222 -5.22 -5.48 4.45
CA ILE A 222 -4.11 -6.25 5.03
C ILE A 222 -3.34 -6.99 3.92
N PRO A 223 -2.03 -7.26 4.09
CA PRO A 223 -1.31 -8.13 3.16
C PRO A 223 -2.05 -9.46 3.01
N ALA A 224 -2.21 -9.95 1.79
CA ALA A 224 -3.07 -11.11 1.51
C ALA A 224 -2.56 -12.41 2.16
N ASP A 225 -1.26 -12.50 2.38
CA ASP A 225 -0.62 -13.66 3.01
C ASP A 225 -0.64 -13.55 4.56
N SER A 226 -1.19 -12.46 5.11
CA SER A 226 -1.28 -12.24 6.55
C SER A 226 -2.01 -13.39 7.24
N ARG A 227 -1.48 -13.80 8.40
CA ARG A 227 -2.13 -14.79 9.24
C ARG A 227 -3.10 -14.09 10.19
N VAL A 228 -4.38 -14.40 10.04
CA VAL A 228 -5.46 -13.92 10.91
C VAL A 228 -5.90 -15.05 11.82
N THR A 229 -5.82 -14.83 13.14
CA THR A 229 -6.39 -15.76 14.12
C THR A 229 -7.61 -15.14 14.79
N TYR A 230 -8.48 -15.98 15.32
CA TYR A 230 -9.77 -15.59 15.87
C TYR A 230 -9.91 -16.12 17.29
N HIS A 231 -10.63 -15.38 18.14
CA HIS A 231 -10.98 -15.83 19.50
C HIS A 231 -12.10 -16.87 19.47
N ASP A 232 -13.01 -16.75 18.50
CA ASP A 232 -14.18 -17.61 18.37
C ASP A 232 -14.00 -18.62 17.23
N SER A 233 -14.55 -19.82 17.42
CA SER A 233 -14.67 -20.84 16.37
C SER A 233 -15.54 -20.35 15.20
N ALA A 234 -16.48 -19.42 15.43
CA ALA A 234 -17.29 -18.81 14.37
C ALA A 234 -16.55 -17.73 13.55
N HIS A 235 -15.27 -17.46 13.81
CA HIS A 235 -14.44 -16.49 13.07
C HIS A 235 -15.00 -15.05 13.04
N LYS A 236 -15.78 -14.66 14.05
CA LYS A 236 -16.36 -13.30 14.15
C LYS A 236 -15.41 -12.31 14.82
N ASN A 237 -14.75 -12.75 15.90
CA ASN A 237 -13.87 -11.89 16.70
C ASN A 237 -12.42 -12.20 16.34
N VAL A 238 -11.78 -11.26 15.63
CA VAL A 238 -10.35 -11.36 15.31
C VAL A 238 -9.55 -11.27 16.61
N LYS A 239 -8.56 -12.15 16.76
CA LYS A 239 -7.63 -12.18 17.89
C LYS A 239 -6.32 -11.50 17.54
N GLU A 240 -5.72 -11.89 16.43
CA GLU A 240 -4.46 -11.30 16.00
C GLU A 240 -4.37 -11.28 14.47
N ILE A 241 -3.62 -10.31 13.96
CA ILE A 241 -3.28 -10.14 12.55
C ILE A 241 -1.77 -10.02 12.47
N ILE A 242 -1.13 -11.07 11.97
CA ILE A 242 0.31 -11.10 11.72
C ILE A 242 0.53 -10.77 10.24
N PRO A 243 1.14 -9.61 9.93
CA PRO A 243 1.35 -9.21 8.56
C PRO A 243 2.48 -10.05 7.96
N ILE A 244 2.18 -10.73 6.85
CA ILE A 244 3.17 -11.55 6.13
C ILE A 244 3.25 -11.00 4.73
N GLU A 245 4.45 -10.63 4.31
CA GLU A 245 4.76 -10.11 2.99
C GLU A 245 6.00 -10.85 2.47
N TYR A 246 5.94 -11.35 1.23
CA TYR A 246 7.04 -12.12 0.62
C TYR A 246 7.51 -13.33 1.46
N GLY A 247 6.59 -13.96 2.20
CA GLY A 247 6.88 -15.11 3.07
C GLY A 247 7.56 -14.76 4.40
N LYS A 248 7.76 -13.48 4.70
CA LYS A 248 8.36 -13.00 5.95
C LYS A 248 7.35 -12.15 6.73
N VAL A 249 7.47 -12.14 8.06
CA VAL A 249 6.61 -11.31 8.90
C VAL A 249 7.09 -9.86 8.81
N GLN A 250 6.35 -9.04 8.09
CA GLN A 250 6.74 -7.66 7.79
C GLN A 250 5.50 -6.77 7.73
N GLY A 251 5.55 -5.64 8.44
CA GLY A 251 4.48 -4.65 8.45
C GLY A 251 3.87 -4.42 9.83
N THR A 252 2.65 -3.88 9.87
CA THR A 252 1.97 -3.51 11.12
C THR A 252 1.25 -4.72 11.73
N TYR A 253 1.66 -5.12 12.93
CA TYR A 253 0.99 -6.13 13.73
C TYR A 253 -0.13 -5.52 14.56
N MET A 254 -1.23 -6.26 14.67
CA MET A 254 -2.39 -5.87 15.47
C MET A 254 -2.93 -7.08 16.22
N ALA A 255 -3.15 -6.93 17.52
CA ALA A 255 -3.88 -7.89 18.35
C ALA A 255 -5.11 -7.21 18.94
N PHE A 256 -6.16 -7.99 19.21
CA PHE A 256 -7.43 -7.51 19.73
C PHE A 256 -7.86 -8.33 20.95
N HIS A 257 -8.51 -7.64 21.88
CA HIS A 257 -9.23 -8.25 22.99
C HIS A 257 -10.51 -8.93 22.50
N GLU A 258 -11.12 -9.77 23.34
CA GLU A 258 -12.36 -10.49 22.99
C GLU A 258 -13.54 -9.55 22.67
N ASN A 259 -13.53 -8.34 23.23
CA ASN A 259 -14.50 -7.29 22.95
C ASN A 259 -14.27 -6.58 21.59
N GLY A 260 -13.25 -6.98 20.82
CA GLY A 260 -12.89 -6.38 19.53
C GLY A 260 -12.09 -5.08 19.63
N LEU A 261 -11.74 -4.62 20.84
CA LEU A 261 -10.85 -3.48 21.02
C LEU A 261 -9.40 -3.89 20.75
N LEU A 262 -8.61 -2.96 20.20
CA LEU A 262 -7.18 -3.16 19.97
C LEU A 262 -6.48 -3.41 21.31
N SER A 263 -5.72 -4.49 21.39
CA SER A 263 -4.95 -4.94 22.55
C SER A 263 -3.48 -4.57 22.41
N GLU A 264 -2.88 -4.86 21.26
CA GLU A 264 -1.46 -4.59 21.00
C GLU A 264 -1.31 -4.10 19.55
N GLU A 265 -0.41 -3.15 19.35
CA GLU A 265 -0.04 -2.66 18.03
C GLU A 265 1.47 -2.43 17.96
N GLY A 266 2.09 -2.86 16.87
CA GLY A 266 3.51 -2.68 16.64
C GLY A 266 3.89 -2.90 15.19
N LYS A 267 5.20 -2.85 14.90
CA LYS A 267 5.73 -3.16 13.58
C LYS A 267 6.71 -4.32 13.67
N TYR A 268 6.64 -5.18 12.66
CA TYR A 268 7.63 -6.22 12.40
C TYR A 268 8.45 -5.89 11.16
N GLU A 269 9.73 -6.23 11.23
CA GLU A 269 10.63 -6.24 10.09
C GLU A 269 11.32 -7.61 10.06
N ASN A 270 11.02 -8.41 9.02
CA ASN A 270 11.52 -9.79 8.85
C ASN A 270 11.39 -10.68 10.11
N GLY A 271 10.31 -10.53 10.88
CA GLY A 271 10.04 -11.29 12.10
C GLY A 271 10.56 -10.66 13.40
N VAL A 272 11.31 -9.57 13.33
CA VAL A 272 11.82 -8.84 14.51
C VAL A 272 10.88 -7.69 14.86
N LYS A 273 10.56 -7.52 16.14
CA LYS A 273 9.79 -6.37 16.65
C LYS A 273 10.64 -5.10 16.51
N VAL A 274 10.15 -4.12 15.76
CA VAL A 274 10.84 -2.84 15.54
C VAL A 274 9.96 -1.66 15.92
N GLY A 275 10.62 -0.54 16.27
CA GLY A 275 9.97 0.72 16.60
C GLY A 275 9.14 0.67 17.89
N ARG A 276 8.07 1.46 17.92
CA ARG A 276 7.22 1.61 19.10
C ARG A 276 6.09 0.59 19.11
N TRP A 277 5.95 -0.08 20.24
CA TRP A 277 4.90 -1.04 20.52
C TRP A 277 3.98 -0.50 21.59
N THR A 278 2.70 -0.43 21.24
CA THR A 278 1.67 0.12 22.12
C THR A 278 0.72 -0.99 22.53
N GLU A 279 0.55 -1.14 23.83
CA GLU A 279 -0.42 -2.05 24.42
C GLU A 279 -1.57 -1.24 25.03
N TYR A 280 -2.77 -1.83 25.08
CA TYR A 280 -4.01 -1.18 25.45
C TYR A 280 -4.81 -2.02 26.43
N TYR A 281 -5.55 -1.34 27.32
CA TYR A 281 -6.47 -1.99 28.24
C TYR A 281 -7.78 -2.45 27.54
N PRO A 282 -8.45 -3.50 28.04
CA PRO A 282 -9.73 -3.98 27.52
C PRO A 282 -10.95 -3.10 27.90
N THR A 283 -10.75 -1.89 28.45
CA THR A 283 -11.84 -1.07 29.01
C THR A 283 -12.81 -0.50 27.95
N ASN A 284 -14.12 -0.63 28.23
CA ASN A 284 -15.21 -0.22 27.34
C ASN A 284 -15.67 1.24 27.46
N GLN A 285 -15.20 2.01 28.44
CA GLN A 285 -15.92 3.23 28.86
C GLN A 285 -15.51 4.53 28.15
N VAL A 286 -14.25 4.75 27.78
CA VAL A 286 -13.83 5.97 27.07
C VAL A 286 -12.56 5.72 26.25
N GLY A 287 -12.71 5.26 25.01
CA GLY A 287 -11.64 5.22 24.01
C GLY A 287 -10.52 4.20 24.26
N ARG A 288 -9.60 4.10 23.29
CA ARG A 288 -8.41 3.24 23.35
C ARG A 288 -7.42 3.79 24.38
N ARG A 289 -7.46 3.31 25.62
CA ARG A 289 -6.48 3.70 26.66
C ARG A 289 -5.23 2.86 26.54
N ARG A 290 -4.09 3.53 26.35
CA ARG A 290 -2.77 2.90 26.34
C ARG A 290 -2.47 2.37 27.73
N ARG A 291 -1.95 1.16 27.81
CA ARG A 291 -1.43 0.50 29.01
C ARG A 291 0.07 0.68 29.10
N LYS A 292 0.77 0.37 28.02
CA LYS A 292 2.23 0.31 27.99
C LYS A 292 2.75 0.73 26.63
N LEU A 293 3.79 1.55 26.61
CA LEU A 293 4.52 1.93 25.39
C LEU A 293 5.97 1.46 25.53
N THR A 294 6.37 0.52 24.70
CA THR A 294 7.72 -0.05 24.68
C THR A 294 8.43 0.38 23.40
N GLN A 295 9.67 0.82 23.51
CA GLN A 295 10.53 1.07 22.37
C GLN A 295 11.37 -0.18 22.12
N TYR A 296 11.30 -0.69 20.90
CA TYR A 296 12.20 -1.71 20.37
C TYR A 296 13.24 -1.05 19.45
N ALA A 297 14.17 -1.87 18.96
CA ALA A 297 15.18 -1.51 17.99
C ALA A 297 14.58 -0.70 16.83
N ARG A 298 15.36 0.23 16.27
CA ARG A 298 14.90 1.05 15.15
C ARG A 298 14.55 0.18 13.94
N ASP A 299 15.48 -0.71 13.61
CA ASP A 299 15.45 -1.60 12.45
C ASP A 299 15.94 -2.99 12.88
N GLN A 300 15.74 -4.00 12.04
CA GLN A 300 16.10 -5.40 12.35
C GLN A 300 17.59 -5.67 12.63
N TRP A 301 18.49 -4.77 12.24
CA TRP A 301 19.94 -4.97 12.33
C TRP A 301 20.53 -4.54 13.67
N ASP A 302 19.78 -3.77 14.44
CA ASP A 302 20.20 -3.23 15.72
C ASP A 302 19.96 -4.28 16.81
N THR A 303 20.93 -5.20 16.93
CA THR A 303 20.87 -6.37 17.83
C THR A 303 21.28 -6.03 19.26
N GLU A 304 22.04 -4.96 19.44
CA GLU A 304 22.53 -4.50 20.75
C GLU A 304 21.47 -3.70 21.51
N PHE A 305 20.41 -3.26 20.84
CA PHE A 305 19.35 -2.49 21.46
C PHE A 305 18.49 -3.33 22.40
N GLU A 306 18.53 -2.97 23.69
CA GLU A 306 17.65 -3.54 24.69
C GLU A 306 16.29 -2.81 24.71
N PRO A 307 15.17 -3.53 24.51
CA PRO A 307 13.86 -2.91 24.51
C PRO A 307 13.52 -2.35 25.89
N TYR A 308 13.12 -1.08 25.92
CA TYR A 308 12.78 -0.39 27.16
C TYR A 308 11.38 0.19 27.12
N VAL A 309 10.80 0.33 28.30
CA VAL A 309 9.48 0.94 28.47
C VAL A 309 9.63 2.45 28.48
N ILE A 310 8.91 3.15 27.61
CA ILE A 310 8.87 4.61 27.60
C ILE A 310 7.93 5.10 28.70
N THR A 311 6.71 4.57 28.69
CA THR A 311 5.63 5.03 29.58
C THR A 311 4.65 3.90 29.88
N GLU A 312 4.22 3.81 31.12
CA GLU A 312 3.12 2.94 31.58
C GLU A 312 2.01 3.79 32.18
N TRP A 313 0.77 3.42 31.90
CA TRP A 313 -0.42 4.09 32.41
C TRP A 313 -1.30 3.09 33.17
N ASP A 314 -2.03 3.61 34.15
CA ASP A 314 -3.08 2.90 34.86
C ASP A 314 -4.37 2.79 34.00
N GLU A 315 -5.33 1.96 34.41
CA GLU A 315 -6.64 1.81 33.75
C GLU A 315 -7.41 3.14 33.67
N LYS A 316 -7.16 4.03 34.63
CA LYS A 316 -7.71 5.39 34.69
C LYS A 316 -7.00 6.39 33.77
N GLY A 317 -5.90 5.99 33.13
CA GLY A 317 -5.09 6.82 32.23
C GLY A 317 -4.04 7.68 32.93
N LYS A 318 -3.83 7.51 34.24
CA LYS A 318 -2.75 8.19 34.97
C LYS A 318 -1.41 7.52 34.64
N VAL A 319 -0.39 8.31 34.31
CA VAL A 319 0.98 7.80 34.11
C VAL A 319 1.49 7.23 35.43
N ILE A 320 1.87 5.95 35.42
CA ILE A 320 2.49 5.25 36.55
C ILE A 320 4.00 5.37 36.45
N TYR A 321 4.52 5.24 35.23
CA TYR A 321 5.94 5.27 34.93
C TYR A 321 6.18 6.07 33.65
N GLU A 322 7.19 6.92 33.68
CA GLU A 322 7.74 7.59 32.49
C GLU A 322 9.26 7.56 32.61
N ARG A 323 9.94 7.04 31.58
CA ARG A 323 11.39 7.07 31.53
C ARG A 323 11.85 8.53 31.46
N PRO A 324 12.78 8.97 32.33
CA PRO A 324 13.34 10.30 32.24
C PRO A 324 14.01 10.48 30.87
N LYS A 325 13.71 11.57 30.18
CA LYS A 325 14.39 11.92 28.93
C LYS A 325 15.83 12.26 29.29
N GLU A 326 16.78 11.46 28.82
CA GLU A 326 18.19 11.85 28.83
C GLU A 326 18.29 13.16 28.03
N LYS A 327 18.61 14.26 28.73
CA LYS A 327 19.00 15.50 28.07
C LYS A 327 20.36 15.20 27.47
N VAL A 328 20.41 15.05 26.14
CA VAL A 328 21.68 15.10 25.42
C VAL A 328 22.21 16.51 25.67
N VAL A 329 23.18 16.63 26.59
CA VAL A 329 23.97 17.84 26.73
C VAL A 329 24.84 17.86 25.49
N GLU A 330 24.49 18.70 24.52
CA GLU A 330 25.43 19.09 23.47
C GLU A 330 26.57 19.81 24.21
N GLU A 331 27.65 19.08 24.50
CA GLU A 331 28.89 19.69 24.94
C GLU A 331 29.35 20.56 23.76
N GLU A 332 29.12 21.87 23.89
CA GLU A 332 29.74 22.86 23.03
C GLU A 332 31.25 22.68 23.18
N GLU A 333 31.85 21.97 22.21
CA GLU A 333 33.30 21.97 21.97
C GLU A 333 33.72 23.42 21.76
N THR A 334 34.14 24.05 22.87
CA THR A 334 34.84 25.32 22.86
C THR A 334 36.28 25.02 22.51
N ASP A 335 36.54 24.86 21.20
CA ASP A 335 37.88 24.91 20.64
C ASP A 335 38.50 26.27 20.96
N ASN A 336 39.67 26.26 21.61
CA ASN A 336 40.44 27.43 21.99
C ASN A 336 41.91 27.24 21.56
#